data_AF-A0A6L2ZYR8-F1
#
_entry.id   AF-A0A6L2ZYR8-F1
#
_cell.length_a   1.000
_cell.length_b   1.000
_cell.length_c   1.000
_cell.angle_alpha   90.00
_cell.angle_beta   90.00
_cell.angle_gamma   90.00
#
_symmetry.space_group_name_H-M   'P 1'
#
loop_
_entity.id
_entity.type
_entity.pdbx_description
1 polymer ?
#
loop_
_entity_poly.entity_id
_entity_poly.type
_entity_poly.pdbx_seq_one_letter_code
_entity_poly.pdbx_strand_id
1 'polypeptide(L)'
;MEEMLGHTWILFMDVLENWPALVTVSLILSWLYRRFTKQQQCQLNDIQMHIKRIELLQAINHDYGLQVVGGIFDEYEALGGNHYAHDQFEQYKKKKMEEK
;
A
#
# COMPACT_ATOMS: atom_id res chain seq x y z
N MET A 1 -8.23 -56.96 -4.45
CA MET A 1 -7.11 -55.99 -4.37
C MET A 1 -6.71 -55.46 -5.75
N GLU A 2 -6.75 -56.27 -6.81
CA GLU A 2 -6.41 -55.83 -8.17
C GLU A 2 -7.37 -54.78 -8.76
N GLU A 3 -8.68 -54.89 -8.53
CA GLU A 3 -9.66 -53.90 -9.04
C GLU A 3 -9.49 -52.51 -8.40
N MET A 4 -9.13 -52.47 -7.10
CA MET A 4 -8.87 -51.22 -6.38
C MET A 4 -7.62 -50.50 -6.90
N LEU A 5 -6.59 -51.27 -7.29
CA LEU A 5 -5.37 -50.75 -7.90
C LEU A 5 -5.64 -50.21 -9.31
N GLY A 6 -6.51 -50.86 -10.08
CA GLY A 6 -6.93 -50.40 -11.41
C GLY A 6 -7.65 -49.05 -11.38
N HIS A 7 -8.63 -48.89 -10.48
CA HIS A 7 -9.33 -47.61 -10.31
C HIS A 7 -8.42 -46.50 -9.78
N THR A 8 -7.50 -46.84 -8.87
CA THR A 8 -6.50 -45.89 -8.35
C THR A 8 -5.52 -45.45 -9.45
N TRP A 9 -5.13 -46.36 -10.34
CA TRP A 9 -4.25 -46.09 -11.48
C TRP A 9 -4.89 -45.17 -12.52
N ILE A 10 -6.19 -45.36 -12.80
CA ILE A 10 -6.94 -44.49 -13.72
C ILE A 10 -7.01 -43.06 -13.18
N LEU A 11 -7.33 -42.89 -11.90
CA LEU A 11 -7.34 -41.58 -11.26
C LEU A 11 -5.94 -40.93 -11.25
N PHE A 12 -4.89 -41.72 -11.06
CA PHE A 12 -3.51 -41.22 -11.06
C PHE A 12 -3.07 -40.74 -12.45
N MET A 13 -3.42 -41.47 -13.51
CA MET A 13 -3.11 -41.07 -14.89
C MET A 13 -3.89 -39.81 -15.31
N ASP A 14 -5.16 -39.70 -14.90
CA ASP A 14 -5.99 -38.52 -15.17
C ASP A 14 -5.46 -37.26 -14.46
N VAL A 15 -4.95 -37.42 -13.24
CA VAL A 15 -4.23 -36.36 -12.50
C VAL A 15 -2.91 -35.99 -13.17
N LEU A 16 -2.16 -36.95 -13.71
CA LEU A 16 -0.91 -36.69 -14.44
C LEU A 16 -1.16 -35.98 -15.77
N GLU A 17 -2.22 -36.35 -16.49
CA GLU A 17 -2.59 -35.74 -17.77
C GLU A 17 -3.02 -34.27 -17.58
N ASN A 18 -3.72 -33.96 -16.49
CA ASN A 18 -4.15 -32.61 -16.14
C ASN A 18 -3.13 -31.82 -15.26
N TRP A 19 -2.04 -32.47 -14.82
CA TRP A 19 -0.96 -31.85 -14.03
C TRP A 19 -0.40 -30.55 -14.64
N PRO A 20 -0.06 -30.47 -15.95
CA PRO A 20 0.42 -29.22 -16.54
C PRO A 20 -0.62 -28.09 -16.46
N ALA A 21 -1.92 -28.39 -16.52
CA ALA A 21 -2.96 -27.38 -16.36
C ALA A 21 -3.00 -26.84 -14.93
N LEU A 22 -2.89 -27.71 -13.92
CA LEU A 22 -2.83 -27.30 -12.51
C LEU A 22 -1.62 -26.41 -12.20
N VAL A 23 -0.45 -26.77 -12.73
CA VAL A 23 0.77 -25.96 -12.59
C VAL A 23 0.60 -24.61 -13.28
N THR A 24 0.02 -24.59 -14.48
CA THR A 24 -0.22 -23.35 -15.24
C THR A 24 -1.17 -22.41 -14.50
N VAL A 25 -2.28 -22.93 -13.95
CA VAL A 25 -3.23 -22.14 -13.15
C VAL A 25 -2.56 -21.60 -11.88
N SER A 26 -1.74 -22.40 -11.20
CA SER A 26 -0.99 -21.96 -10.02
C SER A 26 -0.01 -20.81 -10.32
N LEU A 27 0.69 -20.89 -11.45
CA LEU A 27 1.58 -19.82 -11.91
C LEU A 27 0.83 -18.53 -12.25
N ILE A 28 -0.32 -18.65 -12.94
CA ILE A 28 -1.16 -17.50 -13.28
C ILE A 28 -1.70 -16.82 -12.01
N LEU A 29 -2.21 -17.59 -11.06
CA LEU A 29 -2.71 -17.08 -9.79
C LEU A 29 -1.60 -16.39 -8.98
N SER A 30 -0.43 -17.00 -8.90
CA SER A 30 0.73 -16.43 -8.21
C SER A 30 1.19 -15.10 -8.84
N TRP A 31 1.19 -15.03 -10.18
CA TRP A 31 1.53 -13.83 -10.91
C TRP A 31 0.50 -12.70 -10.71
N LEU A 32 -0.79 -13.04 -10.81
CA LEU A 32 -1.88 -12.09 -10.56
C LEU A 32 -1.85 -11.56 -9.12
N TYR A 33 -1.68 -12.44 -8.14
CA TYR A 33 -1.57 -12.06 -6.73
C TYR A 33 -0.40 -11.08 -6.51
N ARG A 34 0.78 -11.38 -7.08
CA ARG A 34 1.95 -10.50 -6.97
C ARG A 34 1.74 -9.14 -7.66
N ARG A 35 1.02 -9.12 -8.79
CA ARG A 35 0.71 -7.87 -9.49
C ARG A 35 -0.29 -7.02 -8.71
N PHE A 36 -1.33 -7.64 -8.18
CA PHE A 36 -2.39 -6.95 -7.44
C PHE A 36 -1.87 -6.38 -6.11
N THR A 37 -1.08 -7.16 -5.36
CA THR A 37 -0.46 -6.72 -4.10
C THR A 37 0.44 -5.50 -4.29
N LYS A 38 1.26 -5.46 -5.35
CA LYS A 38 2.07 -4.27 -5.69
C LYS A 38 1.21 -3.05 -5.99
N GLN A 39 0.11 -3.23 -6.73
CA GLN A 39 -0.80 -2.13 -7.06
C GLN A 39 -1.55 -1.62 -5.83
N GLN A 40 -1.97 -2.50 -4.93
CA GLN A 40 -2.56 -2.11 -3.65
C GLN A 40 -1.57 -1.36 -2.77
N GLN A 41 -0.31 -1.81 -2.69
CA GLN A 41 0.71 -1.12 -1.90
C GLN A 41 0.96 0.31 -2.41
N CYS A 42 1.02 0.50 -3.73
CA CYS A 42 1.18 1.83 -4.31
C CYS A 42 0.00 2.74 -3.98
N GLN A 43 -1.24 2.22 -4.07
CA GLN A 43 -2.44 2.99 -3.70
C GLN A 43 -2.48 3.31 -2.20
N LEU A 44 -2.06 2.39 -1.34
CA LEU A 44 -2.01 2.62 0.11
C LEU A 44 -1.01 3.72 0.47
N ASN A 45 0.18 3.72 -0.15
CA ASN A 45 1.17 4.77 0.07
C ASN A 45 0.65 6.14 -0.37
N ASP A 46 -0.04 6.20 -1.52
CA ASP A 46 -0.64 7.43 -2.04
C ASP A 46 -1.75 7.95 -1.11
N ILE A 47 -2.66 7.06 -0.68
CA ILE A 47 -3.73 7.38 0.27
C ILE A 47 -3.14 7.87 1.61
N GLN A 48 -2.09 7.22 2.12
CA GLN A 48 -1.42 7.63 3.36
C GLN A 48 -0.83 9.05 3.23
N MET A 49 -0.16 9.34 2.12
CA MET A 49 0.37 10.68 1.86
C MET A 49 -0.76 11.72 1.78
N HIS A 50 -1.86 11.39 1.11
CA HIS A 50 -3.04 12.26 1.01
C HIS A 50 -3.67 12.53 2.38
N ILE A 51 -3.82 11.52 3.23
CA ILE A 51 -4.35 11.67 4.59
C ILE A 51 -3.44 12.58 5.43
N LYS A 52 -2.13 12.34 5.40
CA LYS A 52 -1.17 13.16 6.16
C LYS A 52 -1.13 14.61 5.70
N ARG A 53 -1.28 14.86 4.39
CA ARG A 53 -1.45 16.22 3.88
C ARG A 53 -2.71 16.90 4.44
N ILE A 54 -3.84 16.19 4.49
CA ILE A 54 -5.08 16.73 5.05
C ILE A 54 -4.92 17.02 6.54
N GLU A 55 -4.31 16.11 7.29
CA GLU A 55 -4.02 16.28 8.72
C GLU A 55 -3.14 17.52 8.96
N LEU A 56 -2.08 17.70 8.16
CA LEU A 56 -1.22 18.88 8.23
C LEU A 56 -2.00 20.18 7.99
N LEU A 57 -2.77 20.24 6.91
CA LEU A 57 -3.56 21.43 6.57
C LEU A 57 -4.62 21.73 7.62
N GLN A 58 -5.23 20.69 8.18
CA GLN A 58 -6.20 20.83 9.26
C GLN A 58 -5.53 21.34 10.53
N ALA A 59 -4.33 20.86 10.86
CA ALA A 59 -3.58 21.30 12.02
C ALA A 59 -3.11 22.77 11.91
N ILE A 60 -2.69 23.18 10.71
CA ILE A 60 -2.40 24.58 10.37
C ILE A 60 -3.67 25.44 10.54
N ASN A 61 -4.81 24.97 10.01
CA ASN A 61 -6.06 25.72 10.05
C ASN A 61 -6.66 25.84 11.45
N HIS A 62 -6.48 24.83 12.30
CA HIS A 62 -6.90 24.86 13.71
C HIS A 62 -5.87 25.47 14.65
N ASP A 63 -4.74 25.91 14.12
CA ASP A 63 -3.67 26.56 14.85
C ASP A 63 -3.14 25.77 16.06
N TYR A 64 -2.93 24.44 15.89
CA TYR A 64 -2.52 23.54 16.98
C TYR A 64 -1.11 23.79 17.55
N GLY A 65 -0.37 24.77 17.03
CA GLY A 65 0.95 25.16 17.50
C GLY A 65 2.09 24.47 16.77
N LEU A 66 3.24 25.15 16.72
CA LEU A 66 4.37 24.79 15.85
C LEU A 66 4.93 23.39 16.10
N GLN A 67 4.93 22.92 17.35
CA GLN A 67 5.45 21.60 17.71
C GLN A 67 4.57 20.46 17.16
N VAL A 68 3.25 20.60 17.26
CA VAL A 68 2.29 19.60 16.77
C VAL A 68 2.28 19.60 15.25
N VAL A 69 2.18 20.79 14.63
CA VAL A 69 2.20 20.94 13.17
C VAL A 69 3.53 20.46 12.57
N GLY A 70 4.66 20.74 13.25
CA GLY A 70 5.98 20.28 12.83
C GLY A 70 6.11 18.76 12.85
N GLY A 71 5.62 18.08 13.89
CA GLY A 71 5.64 16.62 13.94
C GLY A 71 4.83 15.97 12.80
N ILE A 72 3.66 16.53 12.47
CA ILE A 72 2.85 16.06 11.33
C ILE A 72 3.58 16.33 10.00
N PHE A 73 4.28 17.47 9.89
CA PHE A 73 5.06 17.80 8.70
C PHE A 73 6.24 16.85 8.49
N ASP A 74 6.98 16.51 9.55
CA ASP A 74 8.10 15.56 9.47
C ASP A 74 7.63 14.16 9.00
N GLU A 75 6.49 13.70 9.52
CA GLU A 75 5.86 12.44 9.08
C GLU A 75 5.41 12.51 7.60
N TYR A 76 4.89 13.66 7.18
CA TYR A 76 4.49 13.89 5.79
C TYR A 76 5.70 13.93 4.84
N GLU A 77 6.80 14.57 5.24
CA GLU A 77 8.05 14.62 4.47
C GLU A 77 8.66 13.22 4.32
N ALA A 78 8.64 12.42 5.40
CA ALA A 78 9.11 11.03 5.38
C ALA A 78 8.35 10.13 4.39
N LEU A 79 7.10 10.47 4.06
CA LEU A 79 6.29 9.77 3.05
C LEU A 79 6.59 10.19 1.61
N GLY A 80 7.49 11.16 1.38
CA GLY A 80 7.84 11.70 0.06
C GLY A 80 7.09 12.98 -0.28
N GLY A 81 6.88 13.84 0.72
CA GLY A 81 6.05 15.04 0.67
C GLY A 81 6.26 15.95 -0.55
N ASN A 82 5.25 16.77 -0.83
CA ASN A 82 5.21 17.67 -1.98
C ASN A 82 5.51 19.13 -1.63
N HIS A 83 5.83 19.91 -2.66
CA HIS A 83 6.18 21.33 -2.54
C HIS A 83 5.03 22.17 -1.94
N TYR A 84 3.77 21.86 -2.27
CA TYR A 84 2.62 22.62 -1.79
C TYR A 84 2.47 22.56 -0.27
N ALA A 85 2.59 21.37 0.34
CA ALA A 85 2.47 21.21 1.78
C ALA A 85 3.67 21.83 2.52
N HIS A 86 4.86 21.79 1.91
CA HIS A 86 6.05 22.48 2.41
C HIS A 86 5.83 24.00 2.48
N ASP A 87 5.30 24.61 1.41
CA ASP A 87 5.02 26.05 1.38
C ASP A 87 3.99 26.46 2.46
N GLN A 88 2.95 25.65 2.67
CA GLN A 88 1.93 25.92 3.69
C GLN A 88 2.53 25.87 5.11
N PHE A 89 3.39 24.88 5.38
CA PHE A 89 4.07 24.77 6.67
C PHE A 89 5.03 25.95 6.90
N GLU A 90 5.84 26.31 5.92
CA GLU A 90 6.78 27.44 6.03
C GLU A 90 6.04 28.78 6.22
N GLN A 91 4.91 28.99 5.55
CA GLN A 91 4.06 30.16 5.79
C GLN A 91 3.50 30.17 7.21
N TYR A 92 2.99 29.04 7.71
CA TYR A 92 2.47 28.91 9.07
C TYR A 92 3.56 29.22 10.12
N LYS A 93 4.75 28.65 9.91
CA LYS A 93 5.92 28.86 10.75
C LYS A 93 6.36 30.31 10.80
N LYS A 94 6.41 31.00 9.66
CA LYS A 94 6.72 32.44 9.61
C LYS A 94 5.71 33.27 10.39
N LYS A 95 4.41 33.05 10.15
CA LYS A 95 3.34 33.73 10.91
C LYS A 95 3.51 33.54 12.43
N LYS A 96 3.81 32.32 12.87
CA LYS A 96 4.02 32.03 14.30
C LYS A 96 5.29 32.63 14.90
N MET A 97 6.31 32.92 14.10
CA MET A 97 7.49 33.65 14.56
C MET A 97 7.25 35.16 14.60
N GLU A 98 6.41 35.70 13.71
CA GLU A 98 6.03 37.12 13.68
C GLU A 98 5.01 37.49 14.77
N GLU A 99 4.17 36.55 15.20
CA GLU A 99 3.24 36.72 16.32
C GLU A 99 3.91 36.72 17.71
N LYS A 100 5.22 36.43 17.78
CA LYS A 100 5.99 36.24 19.02
C LYS A 100 6.84 37.46 19.37
#